data_AF-A0A7C5WNG4-F1
#
_entry.id   AF-A0A7C5WNG4-F1
#
_cell.length_a   1.000
_cell.length_b   1.000
_cell.length_c   1.000
_cell.angle_alpha   90.00
_cell.angle_beta   90.00
_cell.angle_gamma   90.00
#
_symmetry.space_group_name_H-M   'P 1'
#
loop_
_entity.id
_entity.type
_entity.pdbx_description
1 polymer ?
#
loop_
_entity_poly.entity_id
_entity_poly.type
_entity_poly.pdbx_seq_one_letter_code
_entity_poly.pdbx_strand_id
1 'polypeptide(L)'
;MSSEKDILELLRKMLYGDVEKKKGQVGLELEKIEPDSPHGIYVYDFSKEKWVLKQVSGDPNLPWGDGYYVVYFDNAKCSACRNYDNYWFPFVRIFGKLFPEVNYVIVLCDWFARECVSEAASGAFKKFDVHASPTTILF
;
A
#
# COMPACT_ATOMS: atom_id res chain seq x y z
N MET A 1 -43.35 11.96 -0.98
CA MET A 1 -42.17 12.53 -1.65
C MET A 1 -41.04 12.94 -0.69
N SER A 2 -41.02 12.45 0.57
CA SER A 2 -39.92 12.71 1.53
C SER A 2 -38.97 11.50 1.66
N SER A 3 -39.51 10.28 1.73
CA SER A 3 -38.72 9.09 2.12
C SER A 3 -37.65 8.65 1.12
N GLU A 4 -37.83 8.82 -0.19
CA GLU A 4 -36.80 8.45 -1.18
C GLU A 4 -35.57 9.36 -1.14
N LYS A 5 -35.78 10.66 -0.88
CA LYS A 5 -34.66 11.59 -0.72
C LYS A 5 -33.88 11.28 0.56
N ASP A 6 -34.59 10.95 1.63
CA ASP A 6 -34.00 10.57 2.91
C ASP A 6 -33.19 9.27 2.80
N ILE A 7 -33.70 8.27 2.05
CA ILE A 7 -32.98 7.01 1.77
C ILE A 7 -31.75 7.26 0.89
N LEU A 8 -31.86 8.08 -0.15
CA LEU A 8 -30.72 8.43 -1.01
C LEU A 8 -29.66 9.21 -0.24
N GLU A 9 -30.06 10.06 0.69
CA GLU A 9 -29.14 10.80 1.55
C GLU A 9 -28.46 9.89 2.57
N LEU A 10 -29.18 8.91 3.13
CA LEU A 10 -28.62 7.89 4.01
C LEU A 10 -27.63 6.98 3.26
N LEU A 11 -27.99 6.52 2.05
CA LEU A 11 -27.11 5.73 1.18
C LEU A 11 -25.88 6.55 0.78
N ARG A 12 -26.04 7.83 0.45
CA ARG A 12 -24.90 8.72 0.24
C ARG A 12 -24.06 8.86 1.50
N LYS A 13 -24.64 9.01 2.68
CA LYS A 13 -23.89 9.05 3.94
C LYS A 13 -23.23 7.72 4.30
N MET A 14 -23.75 6.57 3.85
CA MET A 14 -23.09 5.26 4.05
C MET A 14 -22.01 4.97 2.99
N LEU A 15 -22.17 5.49 1.77
CA LEU A 15 -21.21 5.34 0.68
C LEU A 15 -20.09 6.41 0.69
N TYR A 16 -20.41 7.61 1.17
CA TYR A 16 -19.51 8.78 1.22
C TYR A 16 -19.20 9.26 2.64
N GLY A 17 -19.88 8.76 3.67
CA GLY A 17 -19.50 9.01 5.06
C GLY A 17 -18.22 8.26 5.34
N ASP A 18 -17.14 9.03 5.30
CA ASP A 18 -15.78 8.68 5.72
C ASP A 18 -14.97 7.80 4.75
N VAL A 19 -15.02 8.12 3.44
CA VAL A 19 -13.84 7.96 2.58
C VAL A 19 -12.98 9.23 2.62
N GLU A 20 -12.89 9.89 3.78
CA GLU A 20 -11.60 10.51 4.09
C GLU A 20 -10.64 9.34 4.23
N LYS A 21 -9.86 9.06 3.17
CA LYS A 21 -8.75 8.11 3.23
C LYS A 21 -8.00 8.39 4.51
N LYS A 22 -8.16 7.53 5.51
CA LYS A 22 -7.55 7.74 6.83
C LYS A 22 -6.09 8.06 6.58
N LYS A 23 -5.66 9.28 6.94
CA LYS A 23 -4.25 9.64 6.86
C LYS A 23 -3.49 8.54 7.60
N GLY A 24 -2.67 7.80 6.88
CA GLY A 24 -1.99 6.63 7.43
C GLY A 24 -1.20 7.02 8.65
N GLN A 25 -1.33 6.25 9.73
CA GLN A 25 -0.53 6.42 10.92
C GLN A 25 0.65 5.45 10.86
N VAL A 26 1.87 5.97 10.91
CA VAL A 26 3.08 5.14 10.97
C VAL A 26 2.98 4.19 12.16
N GLY A 27 3.30 2.92 11.92
CA GLY A 27 3.14 1.82 12.88
C GLY A 27 1.82 1.06 12.75
N LEU A 28 0.90 1.45 11.85
CA LEU A 28 -0.29 0.65 11.52
C LEU A 28 0.13 -0.74 11.05
N GLU A 29 -0.44 -1.78 11.67
CA GLU A 29 -0.17 -3.19 11.36
C GLU A 29 -1.36 -3.82 10.63
N LEU A 30 -1.10 -4.51 9.53
CA LEU A 30 -2.10 -5.15 8.69
C LEU A 30 -1.68 -6.59 8.35
N GLU A 31 -2.63 -7.51 8.28
CA GLU A 31 -2.40 -8.87 7.76
C GLU A 31 -2.04 -8.84 6.26
N LYS A 32 -2.74 -7.96 5.55
CA LYS A 32 -2.65 -7.77 4.11
C LYS A 32 -2.95 -6.30 3.81
N ILE A 33 -2.29 -5.78 2.77
CA ILE A 33 -2.56 -4.43 2.27
C ILE A 33 -3.66 -4.55 1.21
N GLU A 34 -4.74 -3.81 1.42
CA GLU A 34 -5.93 -3.81 0.56
C GLU A 34 -6.05 -2.45 -0.18
N PRO A 35 -6.88 -2.35 -1.24
CA PRO A 35 -7.05 -1.09 -2.00
C PRO A 35 -7.48 0.12 -1.16
N ASP A 36 -8.20 -0.10 -0.07
CA ASP A 36 -8.67 0.93 0.87
C ASP A 36 -7.68 1.21 2.01
N SER A 37 -6.55 0.51 2.05
CA SER A 37 -5.49 0.77 3.02
C SER A 37 -4.87 2.16 2.80
N PRO A 38 -4.36 2.80 3.87
CA PRO A 38 -3.71 4.10 3.72
C PRO A 38 -2.57 4.07 2.70
N HIS A 39 -2.44 5.11 1.89
CA HIS A 39 -1.28 5.20 1.01
C HIS A 39 -0.01 5.32 1.84
N GLY A 40 1.08 4.74 1.36
CA GLY A 40 2.35 4.79 2.07
C GLY A 40 3.29 3.67 1.68
N ILE A 41 4.37 3.57 2.43
CA ILE A 41 5.39 2.54 2.27
C ILE A 41 5.32 1.60 3.46
N TYR A 42 5.11 0.32 3.17
CA TYR A 42 4.94 -0.75 4.13
C TYR A 42 6.11 -1.70 4.09
N VAL A 43 6.46 -2.27 5.24
CA VAL A 43 7.49 -3.30 5.36
C VAL A 43 6.88 -4.52 6.06
N TYR A 44 7.19 -5.71 5.58
CA TYR A 44 6.76 -6.93 6.27
C TYR A 44 7.63 -7.21 7.49
N ASP A 45 7.02 -7.35 8.66
CA ASP A 45 7.65 -7.75 9.91
C ASP A 45 7.39 -9.25 10.15
N PHE A 46 8.44 -10.05 9.99
CA PHE A 46 8.37 -11.51 10.16
C PHE A 46 8.17 -11.98 11.60
N SER A 47 8.49 -11.14 12.60
CA SER A 47 8.29 -11.46 14.01
C SER A 47 6.82 -11.33 14.40
N LYS A 48 6.12 -10.37 13.79
CA LYS A 48 4.68 -10.13 13.99
C LYS A 48 3.82 -10.83 12.96
N GLU A 49 4.40 -11.23 11.83
CA GLU A 49 3.73 -11.73 10.63
C GLU A 49 2.77 -10.70 10.02
N LYS A 50 3.13 -9.40 10.09
CA LYS A 50 2.29 -8.27 9.65
C LYS A 50 3.02 -7.36 8.69
N TRP A 51 2.27 -6.69 7.82
CA TRP A 51 2.70 -5.48 7.13
C TRP A 51 2.60 -4.28 8.05
N VAL A 52 3.70 -3.54 8.20
CA VAL A 52 3.77 -2.35 9.04
C VAL A 52 3.92 -1.13 8.17
N LEU A 53 3.01 -0.17 8.30
CA LEU A 53 3.10 1.12 7.62
C LEU A 53 4.30 1.90 8.18
N LYS A 54 5.35 2.04 7.38
CA LYS A 54 6.64 2.59 7.81
C LYS A 54 6.75 4.08 7.53
N GLN A 55 6.18 4.55 6.43
CA GLN A 55 6.31 5.95 6.03
C GLN A 55 5.09 6.44 5.23
N VAL A 56 4.64 7.66 5.53
CA VAL A 56 3.50 8.31 4.86
C VAL A 56 3.87 9.69 4.29
N SER A 57 4.68 10.48 4.98
CA SER A 57 5.09 11.82 4.58
C SER A 57 6.60 11.95 4.33
N GLY A 58 7.00 13.05 3.69
CA GLY A 58 8.40 13.36 3.35
C GLY A 58 8.97 12.52 2.20
N ASP A 59 10.26 12.71 1.93
CA ASP A 59 10.98 11.98 0.88
C ASP A 59 11.12 10.48 1.19
N PRO A 60 11.02 9.59 0.19
CA PRO A 60 11.10 8.14 0.42
C PRO A 60 12.46 7.72 0.95
N ASN A 61 12.50 7.26 2.20
CA ASN A 61 13.73 6.85 2.89
C ASN A 61 14.11 5.38 2.62
N LEU A 62 13.83 4.88 1.42
CA LEU A 62 14.24 3.54 0.96
C LEU A 62 15.64 3.60 0.33
N PRO A 63 16.60 2.74 0.72
CA PRO A 63 16.54 1.75 1.81
C PRO A 63 16.75 2.35 3.22
N TRP A 64 16.26 1.68 4.28
CA TRP A 64 16.42 2.10 5.68
C TRP A 64 17.62 1.48 6.41
N GLY A 65 18.39 0.65 5.73
CA GLY A 65 19.51 -0.08 6.28
C GLY A 65 20.03 -1.11 5.29
N ASP A 66 20.97 -1.92 5.73
CA ASP A 66 21.62 -2.95 4.91
C ASP A 66 20.66 -4.10 4.55
N GLY A 67 21.06 -4.89 3.55
CA GLY A 67 20.31 -6.02 3.02
C GLY A 67 19.69 -5.72 1.66
N TYR A 68 19.05 -6.74 1.08
CA TYR A 68 18.37 -6.61 -0.19
C TYR A 68 16.95 -6.09 0.02
N TYR A 69 16.40 -5.38 -0.97
CA TYR A 69 15.03 -4.89 -0.94
C TYR A 69 14.26 -5.43 -2.13
N VAL A 70 13.17 -6.15 -1.85
CA VAL A 70 12.19 -6.51 -2.87
C VAL A 70 10.99 -5.58 -2.69
N VAL A 71 10.87 -4.58 -3.56
CA VAL A 71 9.85 -3.54 -3.48
C VAL A 71 8.77 -3.78 -4.51
N TYR A 72 7.55 -4.03 -4.05
CA TYR A 72 6.35 -4.12 -4.89
C TYR A 72 5.64 -2.76 -4.94
N PHE A 73 5.55 -2.18 -6.14
CA PHE A 73 4.80 -0.96 -6.43
C PHE A 73 3.37 -1.31 -6.82
N ASP A 74 2.47 -1.08 -5.88
CA ASP A 74 1.06 -1.41 -5.96
C ASP A 74 0.19 -0.16 -6.17
N ASN A 75 -0.84 -0.31 -7.00
CA ASN A 75 -1.86 0.69 -7.25
C ASN A 75 -3.24 0.14 -6.86
N ALA A 76 -3.94 0.83 -5.98
CA ALA A 76 -5.27 0.42 -5.50
C ALA A 76 -6.29 0.27 -6.64
N LYS A 77 -6.19 1.10 -7.69
CA LYS A 77 -7.09 1.06 -8.86
C LYS A 77 -6.63 0.10 -9.96
N CYS A 78 -5.55 -0.63 -9.76
CA CYS A 78 -4.97 -1.55 -10.75
C CYS A 78 -5.51 -2.98 -10.57
N SER A 79 -6.30 -3.46 -11.52
CA SER A 79 -6.87 -4.82 -11.50
C SER A 79 -5.81 -5.92 -11.62
N ALA A 80 -4.77 -5.71 -12.44
CA ALA A 80 -3.65 -6.64 -12.55
C ALA A 80 -2.90 -6.80 -11.22
N CYS A 81 -2.80 -5.71 -10.45
CA CYS A 81 -2.19 -5.70 -9.13
C CYS A 81 -3.01 -6.54 -8.14
N ARG A 82 -4.34 -6.44 -8.17
CA ARG A 82 -5.23 -7.31 -7.37
C ARG A 82 -5.05 -8.80 -7.67
N ASN A 83 -4.77 -9.14 -8.92
CA ASN A 83 -4.45 -10.52 -9.29
C ASN A 83 -3.07 -10.94 -8.77
N TYR A 84 -2.07 -10.05 -8.83
CA TYR A 84 -0.72 -10.31 -8.34
C TYR A 84 -0.67 -10.48 -6.82
N ASP A 85 -1.50 -9.76 -6.08
CA ASP A 85 -1.64 -9.88 -4.61
C ASP A 85 -1.90 -11.32 -4.15
N ASN A 86 -2.68 -12.09 -4.94
CA ASN A 86 -2.98 -13.50 -4.65
C ASN A 86 -1.72 -14.39 -4.59
N TYR A 87 -0.62 -13.93 -5.19
CA TYR A 87 0.67 -14.62 -5.20
C TYR A 87 1.67 -13.93 -4.28
N TRP A 88 1.71 -12.59 -4.31
CA TRP A 88 2.67 -11.80 -3.56
C TRP A 88 2.55 -12.02 -2.04
N PHE A 89 1.35 -11.87 -1.47
CA PHE A 89 1.19 -11.98 -0.01
C PHE A 89 1.49 -13.40 0.51
N PRO A 90 0.99 -14.50 -0.12
CA PRO A 90 1.40 -15.84 0.26
C PRO A 90 2.89 -16.10 0.08
N PHE A 91 3.50 -15.59 -1.00
CA PHE A 91 4.92 -15.75 -1.26
C PHE A 91 5.78 -15.17 -0.13
N VAL A 92 5.53 -13.90 0.23
CA VAL A 92 6.28 -13.24 1.31
C VAL A 92 6.08 -13.97 2.64
N ARG A 93 4.84 -14.35 2.97
CA ARG A 93 4.54 -15.03 4.24
C ARG A 93 5.18 -16.42 4.34
N ILE A 94 5.14 -17.21 3.28
CA ILE A 94 5.60 -18.61 3.28
C ILE A 94 7.11 -18.70 3.07
N PHE A 95 7.64 -17.98 2.09
CA PHE A 95 9.03 -18.13 1.65
C PHE A 95 9.93 -17.00 2.13
N GLY A 96 9.40 -15.84 2.50
CA GLY A 96 10.22 -14.68 2.84
C GLY A 96 11.12 -14.92 4.05
N LYS A 97 10.69 -15.73 5.03
CA LYS A 97 11.52 -16.12 6.19
C LYS A 97 12.76 -16.93 5.82
N LEU A 98 12.80 -17.53 4.62
CA LEU A 98 13.97 -18.27 4.12
C LEU A 98 15.11 -17.35 3.67
N PHE A 99 14.82 -16.05 3.50
CA PHE A 99 15.77 -15.03 3.05
C PHE A 99 15.85 -13.89 4.08
N PRO A 100 16.47 -14.12 5.26
CA PRO A 100 16.48 -13.16 6.38
C PRO A 100 17.18 -11.83 6.07
N GLU A 101 18.01 -11.79 5.03
CA GLU A 101 18.69 -10.60 4.52
C GLU A 101 17.82 -9.73 3.59
N VAL A 102 16.60 -10.18 3.25
CA VAL A 102 15.69 -9.52 2.31
C VAL A 102 14.60 -8.76 3.06
N ASN A 103 14.46 -7.47 2.73
CA ASN A 103 13.40 -6.60 3.17
C ASN A 103 12.28 -6.59 2.12
N TYR A 104 11.12 -7.13 2.48
CA TYR A 104 9.93 -7.09 1.62
C TYR A 104 9.13 -5.82 1.86
N VAL A 105 8.96 -5.02 0.82
CA VAL A 105 8.37 -3.68 0.89
C VAL A 105 7.22 -3.57 -0.10
N ILE A 106 6.15 -2.86 0.29
CA ILE A 106 5.07 -2.45 -0.61
C ILE A 106 4.98 -0.93 -0.60
N VAL A 107 4.93 -0.33 -1.79
CA VAL A 107 4.60 1.09 -1.99
C VAL A 107 3.18 1.15 -2.55
N LEU A 108 2.24 1.70 -1.79
CA LEU A 108 0.83 1.80 -2.18
C LEU A 108 0.42 3.24 -2.50
N CYS A 109 -0.14 3.43 -3.70
CA CYS A 109 -0.88 4.62 -4.11
C CYS A 109 -2.20 4.21 -4.80
N ASP A 110 -3.05 5.17 -5.20
CA ASP A 110 -4.22 4.85 -6.03
C ASP A 110 -3.82 4.60 -7.47
N TRP A 111 -3.04 5.54 -8.02
CA TRP A 111 -2.60 5.56 -9.41
C TRP A 111 -1.25 6.30 -9.55
N PHE A 112 -0.17 5.57 -9.29
CA PHE A 112 1.21 6.01 -9.33
C PHE A 112 1.44 7.29 -8.48
N ALA A 113 2.41 8.10 -8.88
CA ALA A 113 2.67 9.39 -8.27
C ALA A 113 1.57 10.45 -8.49
N ARG A 114 0.67 10.23 -9.47
CA ARG A 114 -0.35 11.22 -9.89
C ARG A 114 -1.53 11.27 -8.94
N GLU A 115 -1.97 10.12 -8.44
CA GLU A 115 -3.06 10.01 -7.46
C GLU A 115 -2.55 9.32 -6.21
N CYS A 116 -1.90 10.10 -5.35
CA CYS A 116 -1.38 9.59 -4.10
C CYS A 116 -1.38 10.62 -2.97
N VAL A 117 -2.03 10.28 -1.85
CA VAL A 117 -2.09 11.15 -0.66
C VAL A 117 -0.85 11.04 0.23
N SER A 118 -0.04 9.99 0.05
CA SER A 118 1.25 9.84 0.72
C SER A 118 2.35 10.46 -0.12
N GLU A 119 3.02 11.48 0.44
CA GLU A 119 4.20 12.10 -0.17
C GLU A 119 5.32 11.08 -0.35
N ALA A 120 5.54 10.23 0.66
CA ALA A 120 6.58 9.21 0.63
C ALA A 120 6.34 8.18 -0.48
N ALA A 121 5.12 7.65 -0.61
CA ALA A 121 4.80 6.70 -1.66
C ALA A 121 4.84 7.34 -3.05
N SER A 122 4.28 8.56 -3.21
CA SER A 122 4.38 9.32 -4.47
C SER A 122 5.84 9.56 -4.86
N GLY A 123 6.66 9.96 -3.89
CA GLY A 123 8.10 10.16 -4.07
C GLY A 123 8.81 8.87 -4.45
N ALA A 124 8.44 7.72 -3.88
CA ALA A 124 9.01 6.43 -4.27
C ALA A 124 8.67 6.08 -5.73
N PHE A 125 7.42 6.23 -6.15
CA PHE A 125 7.04 6.01 -7.57
C PHE A 125 7.89 6.87 -8.53
N LYS A 126 8.16 8.13 -8.17
CA LYS A 126 9.04 9.02 -8.94
C LYS A 126 10.51 8.60 -8.90
N LYS A 127 11.04 8.32 -7.70
CA LYS A 127 12.44 7.96 -7.46
C LYS A 127 12.86 6.72 -8.25
N PHE A 128 11.98 5.74 -8.33
CA PHE A 128 12.21 4.48 -9.02
C PHE A 128 11.67 4.45 -10.46
N ASP A 129 11.20 5.59 -10.98
CA ASP A 129 10.70 5.76 -12.35
C ASP A 129 9.63 4.72 -12.77
N VAL A 130 8.70 4.42 -11.86
CA VAL A 130 7.68 3.38 -12.08
C VAL A 130 6.46 3.96 -12.81
N HIS A 131 6.28 3.52 -14.07
CA HIS A 131 5.17 3.95 -14.94
C HIS A 131 4.17 2.83 -15.30
N ALA A 132 4.41 1.61 -14.81
CA ALA A 132 3.52 0.46 -15.00
C ALA A 132 3.36 -0.32 -13.68
N SER A 133 2.21 -0.96 -13.48
CA SER A 133 1.95 -1.82 -12.31
C SER A 133 1.20 -3.09 -12.72
N PRO A 134 1.42 -4.22 -12.04
CA PRO A 134 2.34 -4.41 -10.92
C PRO A 134 3.81 -4.32 -11.37
N THR A 135 4.65 -3.69 -10.57
CA THR A 135 6.12 -3.65 -10.76
C THR A 135 6.79 -4.10 -9.49
N THR A 136 7.76 -5.01 -9.59
CA THR A 136 8.61 -5.42 -8.48
C THR A 136 10.06 -5.11 -8.84
N ILE A 137 10.76 -4.40 -7.96
CA ILE A 137 12.17 -4.04 -8.12
C ILE A 137 12.98 -4.73 -7.02
N LEU A 138 14.12 -5.29 -7.39
CA LEU A 138 15.13 -5.81 -6.48
C LEU A 138 16.36 -4.91 -6.56
N PHE A 139 16.86 -4.46 -5.41
CA PHE A 139 18.12 -3.73 -5.28
C PHE A 139 18.81 -4.01 -3.95
#